data_AF-A0A2I0LGP8-F1
#
_entry.id   AF-A0A2I0LGP8-F1
#
_cell.length_a   1.000
_cell.length_b   1.000
_cell.length_c   1.000
_cell.angle_alpha   90.00
_cell.angle_beta   90.00
_cell.angle_gamma   90.00
#
_symmetry.space_group_name_H-M   'P 1'
#
loop_
_entity.id
_entity.type
_entity.pdbx_description
1 polymer ?
#
loop_
_entity_poly.entity_id
_entity_poly.type
_entity_poly.pdbx_seq_one_letter_code
_entity_poly.pdbx_strand_id
1 'polypeptide(L)'
;MLLIQFTTMVIDRALYLRKTVLGKLIFQVILVFSIHLWMFFILPAVTERFRLVPFLVELRAVMDWVWTDTTLSLSNWMCVEDIYANVFIIKCSRETEKKYPQPKGQKKKKIVKYGMGGLIILFLVAIIWFPLLFMSLVRSVVGVVNHPIDVTVTLKLGGDLGKGGTVEHTFDKHSTDLEPGAPQRMELAQLLQGTRNTPVQVPKLFPKYIRAPNGPEAPPVKQLLPDGEDSYLDVEVQLKRERMGPGRGGNSFLEWWVVRLKEAPPDDGHILPMVIFNDKVSPPSLGFLAGYGIMGLYVSIVLVIGKFVRGFFSEISHSIMFEELPCVDRILKLCQDIFLVRETGELELEEELYAKLIFLYRSPETMIKWTREKE
;
A
#
# COMPACT_ATOMS: atom_id res chain seq x y z
N MET A 1 -24.86 20.86 11.83
CA MET A 1 -25.81 21.19 12.92
C MET A 1 -27.22 21.38 12.39
N LEU A 2 -27.49 22.35 11.50
CA LEU A 2 -28.84 22.59 10.95
C LEU A 2 -29.50 21.38 10.25
N LEU A 3 -28.76 20.64 9.42
CA LEU A 3 -29.29 19.46 8.73
C LEU A 3 -29.70 18.34 9.72
N ILE A 4 -28.91 18.13 10.77
CA ILE A 4 -29.17 17.13 11.81
C ILE A 4 -30.36 17.57 12.66
N GLN A 5 -30.45 18.86 13.01
CA GLN A 5 -31.58 19.42 13.74
C GLN A 5 -32.89 19.31 12.94
N PHE A 6 -32.85 19.60 11.64
CA PHE A 6 -34.00 19.44 10.77
C PHE A 6 -34.42 17.96 10.65
N THR A 7 -33.46 17.06 10.44
CA THR A 7 -33.71 15.62 10.33
C THR A 7 -34.30 15.04 11.63
N THR A 8 -33.78 15.46 12.79
CA THR A 8 -34.28 15.01 14.10
C THR A 8 -35.67 15.55 14.41
N MET A 9 -36.00 16.78 14.00
CA MET A 9 -37.37 17.32 14.08
C MET A 9 -38.35 16.51 13.21
N VAL A 10 -37.96 16.14 11.98
CA VAL A 10 -38.79 15.33 11.08
C VAL A 10 -39.04 13.93 11.66
N ILE A 11 -37.99 13.29 12.19
CA ILE A 11 -38.10 11.95 12.80
C ILE A 11 -38.95 11.99 14.08
N ASP A 12 -38.76 12.99 14.95
CA ASP A 12 -39.58 13.14 16.15
C ASP A 12 -41.06 13.34 15.81
N ARG A 13 -41.35 14.15 14.78
CA ARG A 13 -42.71 14.35 14.27
C ARG A 13 -43.32 13.08 13.68
N ALA A 14 -42.52 12.28 12.96
CA ALA A 14 -42.98 11.00 12.41
C ALA A 14 -43.29 9.98 13.52
N LEU A 15 -42.44 9.89 14.56
CA LEU A 15 -42.65 9.01 15.72
C LEU A 15 -43.84 9.44 16.57
N TYR A 16 -44.06 10.76 16.71
CA TYR A 16 -45.23 11.32 17.37
C TYR A 16 -46.53 10.95 16.66
N LEU A 17 -46.59 11.12 15.33
CA LEU A 17 -47.75 10.80 14.52
C LEU A 17 -48.09 9.29 14.53
N ARG A 18 -47.07 8.42 14.61
CA ARG A 18 -47.27 6.97 14.72
C ARG A 18 -47.59 6.48 16.14
N LYS A 19 -47.58 7.36 17.15
CA LYS A 19 -47.87 7.06 18.58
C LYS A 19 -47.05 5.89 19.16
N THR A 20 -45.86 5.62 18.62
CA THR A 20 -44.98 4.52 19.06
C THR A 20 -44.07 4.97 20.19
N VAL A 21 -44.44 4.66 21.44
CA VAL A 21 -43.68 5.08 22.64
C VAL A 21 -42.27 4.46 22.67
N LEU A 22 -42.15 3.16 22.32
CA LEU A 22 -40.86 2.46 22.28
C LEU A 22 -39.89 3.10 21.27
N GLY A 23 -40.39 3.47 20.09
CA GLY A 23 -39.59 4.14 19.06
C GLY A 23 -39.08 5.51 19.51
N LYS A 24 -39.91 6.28 20.22
CA LYS A 24 -39.52 7.57 20.78
C LYS A 24 -38.46 7.43 21.88
N LEU A 25 -38.57 6.41 22.75
CA LEU A 25 -37.58 6.12 23.78
C LEU A 25 -36.21 5.75 23.17
N ILE A 26 -36.18 4.83 22.21
CA ILE A 26 -34.94 4.41 21.53
C ILE A 26 -34.31 5.60 20.80
N PHE A 27 -35.11 6.38 20.07
CA PHE A 27 -34.64 7.58 19.37
C PHE A 27 -34.02 8.59 20.35
N GLN A 28 -34.66 8.83 21.49
CA GLN A 28 -34.17 9.78 22.49
C GLN A 28 -32.88 9.32 23.17
N VAL A 29 -32.73 8.02 23.47
CA VAL A 29 -31.49 7.47 24.02
C VAL A 29 -30.33 7.62 23.02
N ILE A 30 -30.55 7.30 21.75
CA ILE A 30 -29.54 7.45 20.69
C ILE A 30 -29.18 8.93 20.51
N LEU A 31 -30.18 9.81 20.44
CA LEU A 31 -29.97 11.24 20.26
C LEU A 31 -29.12 11.85 21.39
N VAL A 32 -29.44 11.52 22.65
CA VAL A 32 -28.68 12.00 23.81
C VAL A 32 -27.24 11.52 23.73
N PHE A 33 -27.01 10.23 23.46
CA PHE A 33 -25.66 9.70 23.36
C PHE A 33 -24.87 10.33 22.20
N SER A 34 -25.47 10.45 21.02
CA SER A 34 -24.85 11.06 19.84
C SER A 34 -24.54 12.55 20.05
N ILE A 35 -25.41 13.32 20.72
CA ILE A 35 -25.14 14.74 21.03
C ILE A 35 -24.00 14.87 22.05
N HIS A 36 -23.95 14.02 23.07
CA HIS A 36 -22.87 14.06 24.06
C HIS A 36 -21.53 13.61 23.45
N LEU A 37 -21.53 12.55 22.63
CA LEU A 37 -20.35 12.13 21.88
C LEU A 37 -19.87 13.24 20.94
N TRP A 38 -20.80 13.89 20.24
CA TRP A 38 -20.48 14.99 19.34
C TRP A 38 -19.94 16.21 20.10
N MET A 39 -20.61 16.67 21.16
CA MET A 39 -20.26 17.90 21.87
C MET A 39 -19.00 17.77 22.73
N PHE A 40 -18.75 16.60 23.33
CA PHE A 40 -17.61 16.40 24.23
C PHE A 40 -16.39 15.74 23.57
N PHE A 41 -16.56 15.02 22.46
CA PHE A 41 -15.44 14.33 21.80
C PHE A 41 -15.18 14.81 20.37
N ILE A 42 -16.20 14.92 19.52
CA ILE A 42 -16.00 15.32 18.10
C ILE A 42 -15.78 16.83 17.96
N LEU A 43 -16.59 17.67 18.61
CA LEU A 43 -16.54 19.12 18.50
C LEU A 43 -15.20 19.67 19.03
N PRO A 44 -14.70 19.29 20.23
CA PRO A 44 -13.39 19.74 20.71
C PRO A 44 -12.26 19.19 19.83
N ALA A 45 -12.40 17.94 19.35
CA ALA A 45 -11.48 17.34 18.40
C ALA A 45 -11.49 18.00 17.02
N VAL A 46 -12.55 18.68 16.59
CA VAL A 46 -12.60 19.40 15.32
C VAL A 46 -12.12 20.84 15.50
N THR A 47 -12.40 21.48 16.63
CA THR A 47 -11.92 22.85 16.93
C THR A 47 -10.44 22.91 17.26
N GLU A 48 -9.88 21.95 18.01
CA GLU A 48 -8.42 21.88 18.24
C GLU A 48 -7.67 21.34 17.00
N ARG A 49 -8.31 20.50 16.18
CA ARG A 49 -7.67 19.91 14.98
C ARG A 49 -7.94 20.66 13.68
N PHE A 50 -8.61 21.81 13.70
CA PHE A 50 -8.76 22.65 12.51
C PHE A 50 -7.39 22.98 11.89
N ARG A 51 -6.36 23.16 12.74
CA ARG A 51 -4.95 23.34 12.31
C ARG A 51 -4.24 22.06 11.85
N LEU A 52 -4.75 20.88 12.17
CA LEU A 52 -4.15 19.61 11.75
C LEU A 52 -4.64 19.12 10.39
N VAL A 53 -5.70 19.73 9.85
CA VAL A 53 -6.19 19.40 8.50
C VAL A 53 -5.27 20.10 7.50
N PRO A 54 -4.53 19.35 6.66
CA PRO A 54 -3.63 19.95 5.68
C PRO A 54 -4.38 20.90 4.75
N PHE A 55 -3.78 22.04 4.45
CA PHE A 55 -4.28 23.08 3.54
C PHE A 55 -5.51 23.86 4.01
N LEU A 56 -6.20 23.45 5.06
CA LEU A 56 -7.47 24.07 5.44
C LEU A 56 -7.24 25.45 6.08
N VAL A 57 -6.24 25.59 6.95
CA VAL A 57 -5.88 26.87 7.56
C VAL A 57 -5.30 27.82 6.53
N GLU A 58 -4.46 27.31 5.64
CA GLU A 58 -3.81 28.08 4.58
C GLU A 58 -4.85 28.61 3.59
N LEU A 59 -5.79 27.76 3.15
CA LEU A 59 -6.87 28.17 2.26
C LEU A 59 -7.81 29.17 2.94
N ARG A 60 -8.15 28.96 4.22
CA ARG A 60 -8.95 29.93 4.98
C ARG A 60 -8.24 31.28 5.04
N ALA A 61 -6.97 31.32 5.44
CA ALA A 61 -6.23 32.56 5.59
C ALA A 61 -6.09 33.31 4.25
N VAL A 62 -5.84 32.59 3.15
CA VAL A 62 -5.78 33.17 1.81
C VAL A 62 -7.16 33.69 1.38
N MET A 63 -8.23 32.94 1.64
CA MET A 63 -9.59 33.40 1.34
C MET A 63 -9.94 34.66 2.13
N ASP A 64 -9.74 34.64 3.44
CA ASP A 64 -10.03 35.78 4.30
C ASP A 64 -9.22 37.02 3.84
N TRP A 65 -7.96 36.86 3.43
CA TRP A 65 -7.14 37.93 2.84
C TRP A 65 -7.68 38.44 1.50
N VAL A 66 -8.08 37.55 0.59
CA VAL A 66 -8.59 37.94 -0.75
C VAL A 66 -9.89 38.76 -0.64
N TRP A 67 -10.75 38.42 0.32
CA TRP A 67 -12.09 38.98 0.43
C TRP A 67 -12.23 40.09 1.47
N THR A 68 -11.13 40.46 2.15
CA THR A 68 -11.13 41.55 3.14
C THR A 68 -10.35 42.74 2.61
N ASP A 69 -10.92 43.93 2.71
CA ASP A 69 -10.22 45.17 2.39
C ASP A 69 -9.15 45.44 3.46
N THR A 70 -7.88 45.27 3.11
CA THR A 70 -6.71 45.46 3.98
C THR A 70 -5.54 46.04 3.20
N THR A 71 -4.66 46.79 3.86
CA THR A 71 -3.39 47.27 3.29
C THR A 71 -2.26 46.26 3.39
N LEU A 72 -2.44 45.20 4.19
CA LEU A 72 -1.39 44.21 4.42
C LEU A 72 -1.21 43.27 3.22
N SER A 73 0.07 43.06 2.85
CA SER A 73 0.44 41.98 1.93
C SER A 73 0.09 40.60 2.52
N LEU A 74 -0.09 39.59 1.67
CA LEU A 74 -0.39 38.22 2.12
C LEU A 74 0.62 37.69 3.16
N SER A 75 1.93 37.99 3.00
CA SER A 75 2.94 37.58 3.98
C SER A 75 2.73 38.24 5.35
N ASN A 76 2.37 39.52 5.37
CA ASN A 76 2.10 40.26 6.60
C ASN A 76 0.80 39.75 7.25
N TRP A 77 -0.22 39.48 6.45
CA TRP A 77 -1.47 38.88 6.89
C TRP A 77 -1.24 37.54 7.60
N MET A 78 -0.51 36.62 6.96
CA MET A 78 -0.15 35.32 7.54
C MET A 78 0.63 35.48 8.84
N CYS A 79 1.51 36.49 8.93
CA CYS A 79 2.27 36.78 10.14
C CYS A 79 1.37 37.23 11.31
N VAL A 80 0.40 38.11 11.07
CA VAL A 80 -0.57 38.54 12.09
C VAL A 80 -1.41 37.37 12.59
N GLU A 81 -1.94 36.55 11.66
CA GLU A 81 -2.74 35.36 11.99
C GLU A 81 -1.94 34.34 12.82
N ASP A 82 -0.69 34.06 12.44
CA ASP A 82 0.18 33.15 13.20
C ASP A 82 0.49 33.68 14.61
N ILE A 83 0.84 34.96 14.74
CA ILE A 83 1.07 35.61 16.03
C ILE A 83 -0.18 35.53 16.92
N TYR A 84 -1.34 35.91 16.38
CA TYR A 84 -2.61 35.83 17.11
C TYR A 84 -2.91 34.40 17.56
N ALA A 85 -2.76 33.43 16.65
CA ALA A 85 -3.04 32.02 16.91
C ALA A 85 -2.13 31.42 18.00
N ASN A 86 -0.85 31.83 18.04
CA ASN A 86 0.11 31.41 19.06
C ASN A 86 -0.18 32.08 20.41
N VAL A 87 -0.38 33.39 20.42
CA VAL A 87 -0.73 34.18 21.61
C VAL A 87 -2.03 33.69 22.25
N PHE A 88 -3.03 33.34 21.44
CA PHE A 88 -4.30 32.81 21.92
C PHE A 88 -4.14 31.47 22.64
N ILE A 89 -3.32 30.55 22.10
CA ILE A 89 -3.02 29.27 22.79
C ILE A 89 -2.34 29.54 24.13
N ILE A 90 -1.35 30.44 24.17
CA ILE A 90 -0.66 30.81 25.40
C ILE A 90 -1.67 31.38 26.41
N LYS A 91 -2.57 32.27 25.98
CA LYS A 91 -3.63 32.82 26.85
C LYS A 91 -4.51 31.72 27.45
N CYS A 92 -4.97 30.77 26.65
CA CYS A 92 -5.76 29.63 27.12
C CYS A 92 -4.99 28.77 28.14
N SER A 93 -3.69 28.54 27.91
CA SER A 93 -2.81 27.81 28.82
C SER A 93 -2.67 28.54 30.16
N ARG A 94 -2.36 29.85 30.15
CA ARG A 94 -2.23 30.68 31.35
C ARG A 94 -3.54 30.77 32.15
N GLU A 95 -4.69 30.92 31.47
CA GLU A 95 -6.01 30.88 32.14
C GLU A 95 -6.30 29.52 32.79
N THR A 96 -5.88 28.42 32.16
CA THR A 96 -6.01 27.08 32.73
C THR A 96 -5.14 26.91 33.97
N GLU A 97 -3.90 27.40 33.93
CA GLU A 97 -2.99 27.39 35.09
C GLU A 97 -3.50 28.25 36.23
N LYS A 98 -4.13 29.40 35.93
CA LYS A 98 -4.76 30.27 36.92
C LYS A 98 -5.99 29.63 37.56
N LYS A 99 -6.83 28.95 36.76
CA LYS A 99 -8.05 28.27 37.23
C LYS A 99 -7.76 26.98 38.01
N TYR A 100 -6.68 26.28 37.66
CA TYR A 100 -6.26 25.02 38.30
C TYR A 100 -4.80 25.09 38.77
N PRO A 101 -4.50 25.95 39.76
CA PRO A 101 -3.13 26.20 40.19
C PRO A 101 -2.51 24.94 40.79
N GLN A 102 -1.27 24.66 40.39
CA GLN A 102 -0.47 23.59 40.98
C GLN A 102 0.45 24.19 42.05
N PRO A 103 0.50 23.64 43.27
CA PRO A 103 1.43 24.10 44.29
C PRO A 103 2.88 23.94 43.82
N LYS A 104 3.67 25.01 43.98
CA LYS A 104 5.09 25.05 43.58
C LYS A 104 5.87 23.98 44.35
N GLY A 105 6.81 23.32 43.66
CA GLY A 105 7.70 22.32 44.25
C GLY A 105 7.10 20.93 44.48
N GLN A 106 5.83 20.68 44.12
CA GLN A 106 5.21 19.36 44.28
C GLN A 106 5.43 18.44 43.08
N LYS A 107 5.59 17.14 43.35
CA LYS A 107 5.72 16.11 42.32
C LYS A 107 4.42 15.99 41.51
N LYS A 108 4.51 16.01 40.18
CA LYS A 108 3.38 15.72 39.30
C LYS A 108 2.82 14.31 39.57
N LYS A 109 1.50 14.15 39.49
CA LYS A 109 0.81 12.88 39.73
C LYS A 109 1.35 11.79 38.80
N LYS A 110 1.67 10.61 39.37
CA LYS A 110 2.19 9.45 38.63
C LYS A 110 1.28 9.08 37.44
N ILE A 111 -0.03 9.14 37.62
CA ILE A 111 -1.01 8.76 36.58
C ILE A 111 -0.87 9.60 35.29
N VAL A 112 -0.58 10.89 35.41
CA VAL A 112 -0.39 11.79 34.25
C VAL A 112 0.90 11.43 33.53
N LYS A 113 1.97 11.15 34.28
CA LYS A 113 3.27 10.77 33.71
C LYS A 113 3.20 9.44 32.97
N TYR A 114 2.67 8.39 33.61
CA TYR A 114 2.58 7.06 32.99
C TYR A 114 1.52 7.02 31.88
N GLY A 115 0.41 7.75 32.02
CA GLY A 115 -0.61 7.84 30.97
C GLY A 115 -0.10 8.52 29.72
N MET A 116 0.37 9.77 29.83
CA MET A 116 0.83 10.54 28.67
C MET A 116 2.13 9.97 28.10
N GLY A 117 3.12 9.68 28.94
CA GLY A 117 4.39 9.10 28.51
C GLY A 117 4.23 7.70 27.91
N GLY A 118 3.39 6.86 28.53
CA GLY A 118 3.09 5.53 28.00
C GLY A 118 2.40 5.56 26.64
N LEU A 119 1.46 6.51 26.45
CA LEU A 119 0.78 6.68 25.16
C LEU A 119 1.74 7.15 24.05
N ILE A 120 2.66 8.07 24.35
CA ILE A 120 3.70 8.50 23.40
C ILE A 120 4.63 7.33 23.04
N ILE A 121 5.08 6.55 24.03
CA ILE A 121 5.94 5.39 23.80
C ILE A 121 5.22 4.34 22.94
N LEU A 122 3.97 4.00 23.27
CA LEU A 122 3.16 3.06 22.50
C LEU A 122 3.00 3.53 21.05
N PHE A 123 2.72 4.82 20.85
CA PHE A 123 2.59 5.41 19.52
C PHE A 123 3.87 5.30 18.70
N LEU A 124 5.04 5.60 19.31
CA LEU A 124 6.34 5.44 18.63
C LEU A 124 6.64 3.98 18.29
N VAL A 125 6.36 3.04 19.20
CA VAL A 125 6.52 1.60 18.93
C VAL A 125 5.59 1.16 17.80
N ALA A 126 4.34 1.61 17.80
CA ALA A 126 3.37 1.29 16.76
C ALA A 126 3.83 1.81 15.39
N ILE A 127 4.39 3.03 15.29
CA ILE A 127 4.94 3.56 14.03
C ILE A 127 6.06 2.65 13.48
N ILE A 128 6.91 2.11 14.35
CA ILE A 128 8.02 1.25 13.93
C ILE A 128 7.53 -0.16 13.57
N TRP A 129 6.61 -0.72 14.36
CA TRP A 129 6.16 -2.11 14.23
C TRP A 129 5.02 -2.31 13.23
N PHE A 130 4.11 -1.35 13.09
CA PHE A 130 2.94 -1.47 12.23
C PHE A 130 3.32 -1.74 10.76
N PRO A 131 4.29 -1.03 10.15
CA PRO A 131 4.73 -1.32 8.79
C PRO A 131 5.26 -2.75 8.63
N LEU A 132 6.01 -3.25 9.62
CA LEU A 132 6.54 -4.62 9.58
C LEU A 132 5.41 -5.67 9.64
N LEU A 133 4.43 -5.45 10.52
CA LEU A 133 3.28 -6.32 10.69
C LEU A 133 2.38 -6.31 9.44
N PHE A 134 2.09 -5.13 8.90
CA PHE A 134 1.32 -4.97 7.67
C PHE A 134 1.99 -5.69 6.49
N MET A 135 3.32 -5.56 6.33
CA MET A 135 4.05 -6.22 5.25
C MET A 135 4.07 -7.75 5.37
N SER A 136 4.08 -8.29 6.60
CA SER A 136 3.92 -9.74 6.82
C SER A 136 2.55 -10.24 6.34
N LEU A 137 1.51 -9.42 6.47
CA LEU A 137 0.15 -9.76 6.03
C LEU A 137 0.04 -9.72 4.49
N VAL A 138 0.62 -8.71 3.84
CA VAL A 138 0.55 -8.55 2.38
C VAL A 138 1.21 -9.72 1.63
N ARG A 139 2.32 -10.28 2.14
CA ARG A 139 2.98 -11.43 1.49
C ARG A 139 2.18 -12.73 1.55
N SER A 140 1.28 -12.88 2.53
CA SER A 140 0.55 -14.14 2.76
C SER A 140 -0.62 -14.37 1.80
N VAL A 141 -1.08 -13.34 1.07
CA VAL A 141 -2.36 -13.38 0.34
C VAL A 141 -2.21 -13.58 -1.17
N VAL A 142 -0.98 -13.78 -1.66
CA VAL A 142 -0.69 -13.60 -3.08
C VAL A 142 -0.21 -14.90 -3.72
N GLY A 143 -1.09 -15.55 -4.48
CA GLY A 143 -0.76 -16.72 -5.28
C GLY A 143 -1.91 -17.07 -6.21
N VAL A 144 -1.79 -16.67 -7.48
CA VAL A 144 -2.76 -17.01 -8.52
C VAL A 144 -2.35 -18.34 -9.14
N VAL A 145 -3.33 -19.24 -9.30
CA VAL A 145 -3.11 -20.50 -10.02
C VAL A 145 -2.82 -20.18 -11.47
N ASN A 146 -1.66 -20.61 -11.96
CA ASN A 146 -1.30 -20.50 -13.36
C ASN A 146 -1.72 -21.80 -14.05
N HIS A 147 -2.55 -21.73 -15.09
CA HIS A 147 -2.87 -22.90 -15.90
C HIS A 147 -2.13 -22.77 -17.23
N PRO A 148 -1.35 -23.79 -17.67
CA PRO A 148 -0.70 -23.74 -18.97
C PRO A 148 -1.77 -23.68 -20.06
N ILE A 149 -1.63 -22.69 -20.96
CA ILE A 149 -2.58 -22.46 -22.06
C ILE A 149 -2.28 -23.39 -23.24
N ASP A 150 -1.00 -23.68 -23.47
CA ASP A 150 -0.53 -24.56 -24.54
C ASP A 150 0.63 -25.44 -24.06
N VAL A 151 0.69 -26.67 -24.60
CA VAL A 151 1.75 -27.64 -24.34
C VAL A 151 2.22 -28.21 -25.69
N THR A 152 3.39 -27.77 -26.13
CA THR A 152 4.01 -28.23 -27.37
C THR A 152 5.09 -29.27 -27.09
N VAL A 153 4.95 -30.48 -27.65
CA VAL A 153 5.97 -31.55 -27.58
C VAL A 153 6.59 -31.73 -28.97
N THR A 154 7.92 -31.81 -29.05
CA THR A 154 8.64 -32.01 -30.32
C THR A 154 9.66 -33.13 -30.18
N LEU A 155 9.52 -34.19 -30.98
CA LEU A 155 10.55 -35.22 -31.14
C LEU A 155 11.46 -34.84 -32.32
N LYS A 156 12.77 -34.72 -32.08
CA LYS A 156 13.77 -34.45 -33.13
C LYS A 156 14.77 -35.58 -33.21
N LEU A 157 15.02 -36.08 -34.41
CA LEU A 157 16.08 -37.03 -34.74
C LEU A 157 17.19 -36.25 -35.47
N GLY A 158 18.20 -35.74 -34.75
CA GLY A 158 19.27 -34.91 -35.32
C GLY A 158 20.06 -34.06 -34.31
N GLY A 159 21.06 -33.31 -34.79
CA GLY A 159 22.00 -32.54 -33.97
C GLY A 159 21.44 -31.28 -33.30
N ASP A 160 22.07 -30.88 -32.20
CA ASP A 160 21.60 -29.83 -31.29
C ASP A 160 21.79 -28.41 -31.85
N LEU A 161 20.71 -27.62 -31.86
CA LEU A 161 20.77 -26.17 -32.10
C LEU A 161 20.25 -25.46 -30.86
N GLY A 162 21.18 -24.91 -30.10
CA GLY A 162 20.91 -24.20 -28.85
C GLY A 162 19.96 -23.02 -29.02
N LYS A 163 19.10 -22.81 -28.03
CA LYS A 163 18.23 -21.64 -27.93
C LYS A 163 18.55 -20.83 -26.69
N GLY A 164 19.06 -19.62 -26.92
CA GLY A 164 18.92 -18.50 -26.00
C GLY A 164 17.65 -17.71 -26.32
N GLY A 165 16.90 -17.36 -25.30
CA GLY A 165 15.76 -16.46 -25.37
C GLY A 165 15.20 -16.21 -23.97
N THR A 166 14.95 -14.94 -23.65
CA THR A 166 14.23 -14.46 -22.46
C THR A 166 12.73 -14.85 -22.58
N VAL A 167 12.15 -15.54 -21.59
CA VAL A 167 11.02 -16.48 -21.86
C VAL A 167 9.64 -16.12 -21.28
N GLU A 168 8.63 -16.24 -22.16
CA GLU A 168 7.19 -16.46 -21.87
C GLU A 168 6.83 -17.96 -21.78
N HIS A 169 7.73 -18.85 -22.22
CA HIS A 169 7.53 -20.30 -22.27
C HIS A 169 8.59 -21.02 -21.43
N THR A 170 8.21 -22.01 -20.63
CA THR A 170 9.19 -22.88 -19.95
C THR A 170 9.42 -24.14 -20.78
N PHE A 171 10.66 -24.61 -20.91
CA PHE A 171 10.97 -25.81 -21.68
C PHE A 171 12.07 -26.64 -21.02
N ASP A 172 12.08 -27.92 -21.32
CA ASP A 172 13.16 -28.84 -21.00
C ASP A 172 13.32 -29.85 -22.14
N LYS A 173 14.50 -30.43 -22.30
CA LYS A 173 14.83 -31.37 -23.38
C LYS A 173 15.44 -32.63 -22.77
N HIS A 174 14.76 -33.76 -22.95
CA HIS A 174 15.34 -35.07 -22.74
C HIS A 174 15.95 -35.59 -24.05
N SER A 175 17.20 -36.04 -24.01
CA SER A 175 17.88 -36.62 -25.17
C SER A 175 18.46 -37.99 -24.81
N THR A 176 18.17 -38.98 -25.66
CA THR A 176 18.72 -40.33 -25.55
C THR A 176 19.60 -40.60 -26.76
N ASP A 177 20.87 -40.92 -26.52
CA ASP A 177 21.82 -41.22 -27.59
C ASP A 177 21.64 -42.66 -28.09
N LEU A 178 21.46 -42.82 -29.40
CA LEU A 178 21.33 -44.12 -30.05
C LEU A 178 22.68 -44.59 -30.60
N GLU A 179 23.30 -45.52 -29.87
CA GLU A 179 24.62 -46.06 -30.20
C GLU A 179 24.68 -46.68 -31.61
N PRO A 180 25.83 -46.60 -32.31
CA PRO A 180 26.04 -47.28 -33.58
C PRO A 180 25.88 -48.80 -33.43
N GLY A 181 24.96 -49.40 -34.20
CA GLY A 181 24.67 -50.83 -34.14
C GLY A 181 23.57 -51.23 -33.13
N ALA A 182 23.03 -50.29 -32.37
CA ALA A 182 21.86 -50.54 -31.52
C ALA A 182 20.64 -50.97 -32.38
N PRO A 183 19.84 -51.95 -31.92
CA PRO A 183 18.69 -52.44 -32.68
C PRO A 183 17.70 -51.31 -32.99
N GLN A 184 17.45 -50.41 -32.05
CA GLN A 184 16.51 -49.28 -32.21
C GLN A 184 16.93 -48.36 -33.36
N ARG A 185 18.24 -48.10 -33.52
CA ARG A 185 18.77 -47.26 -34.60
C ARG A 185 18.61 -47.91 -35.97
N MET A 186 18.87 -49.22 -36.05
CA MET A 186 18.67 -49.97 -37.30
C MET A 186 17.20 -50.09 -37.67
N GLU A 187 16.32 -50.32 -36.69
CA GLU A 187 14.89 -50.43 -36.91
C GLU A 187 14.27 -49.09 -37.36
N LEU A 188 14.71 -47.95 -36.78
CA LEU A 188 14.31 -46.62 -37.25
C LEU A 188 14.79 -46.36 -38.69
N ALA A 189 16.00 -46.80 -39.04
CA ALA A 189 16.50 -46.70 -40.41
C ALA A 189 15.68 -47.58 -41.39
N GLN A 190 15.25 -48.76 -40.97
CA GLN A 190 14.37 -49.65 -41.76
C GLN A 190 12.97 -49.06 -41.97
N LEU A 191 12.42 -48.34 -40.98
CA LEU A 191 11.18 -47.57 -41.16
C LEU A 191 11.33 -46.52 -42.26
N LEU A 192 12.45 -45.78 -42.28
CA LEU A 192 12.75 -44.80 -43.33
C LEU A 192 12.95 -45.43 -44.71
N GLN A 193 13.56 -46.61 -44.78
CA GLN A 193 13.72 -47.36 -46.04
C GLN A 193 12.40 -47.98 -46.53
N GLY A 194 11.37 -48.05 -45.67
CA GLY A 194 10.10 -48.69 -45.98
C GLY A 194 10.17 -50.22 -45.99
N THR A 195 11.22 -50.81 -45.43
CA THR A 195 11.38 -52.27 -45.33
C THR A 195 10.67 -52.85 -44.09
N ARG A 196 10.35 -52.00 -43.12
CA ARG A 196 9.62 -52.32 -41.88
C ARG A 196 8.38 -51.43 -41.76
N ASN A 197 7.27 -52.03 -41.31
CA ASN A 197 6.02 -51.32 -41.02
C ASN A 197 5.60 -51.41 -39.53
N THR A 198 6.30 -52.21 -38.73
CA THR A 198 6.02 -52.36 -37.30
C THR A 198 6.64 -51.22 -36.48
N PRO A 199 5.97 -50.74 -35.42
CA PRO A 199 6.50 -49.69 -34.56
C PRO A 199 7.87 -50.05 -33.96
N VAL A 200 8.67 -49.04 -33.65
CA VAL A 200 9.98 -49.17 -33.01
C VAL A 200 9.89 -48.65 -31.59
N GLN A 201 10.30 -49.48 -30.63
CA GLN A 201 10.31 -49.13 -29.21
C GLN A 201 11.59 -48.35 -28.88
N VAL A 202 11.42 -47.14 -28.37
CA VAL A 202 12.48 -46.32 -27.78
C VAL A 202 12.26 -46.30 -26.27
N PRO A 203 13.13 -46.96 -25.48
CA PRO A 203 12.93 -47.05 -24.05
C PRO A 203 13.22 -45.72 -23.34
N LYS A 204 12.59 -45.51 -22.17
CA LYS A 204 12.93 -44.43 -21.22
C LYS A 204 12.96 -43.01 -21.84
N LEU A 205 11.99 -42.70 -22.71
CA LEU A 205 11.98 -41.46 -23.47
C LEU A 205 10.98 -40.42 -22.93
N PHE A 206 9.86 -40.85 -22.35
CA PHE A 206 8.77 -39.94 -22.00
C PHE A 206 8.62 -39.72 -20.47
N PRO A 207 8.96 -38.54 -19.93
CA PRO A 207 8.72 -38.21 -18.52
C PRO A 207 7.25 -37.84 -18.30
N LYS A 208 6.54 -38.63 -17.48
CA LYS A 208 5.11 -38.41 -17.21
C LYS A 208 4.83 -37.21 -16.30
N TYR A 209 5.73 -36.92 -15.36
CA TYR A 209 5.53 -35.90 -14.32
C TYR A 209 6.54 -34.76 -14.48
N ILE A 210 6.05 -33.57 -14.83
CA ILE A 210 6.88 -32.38 -15.08
C ILE A 210 6.46 -31.25 -14.14
N ARG A 211 7.43 -30.53 -13.58
CA ARG A 211 7.16 -29.29 -12.86
C ARG A 211 7.38 -28.12 -13.81
N ALA A 212 6.40 -27.23 -13.90
CA ALA A 212 6.50 -25.95 -14.57
C ALA A 212 6.68 -24.87 -13.48
N PRO A 213 7.91 -24.55 -13.06
CA PRO A 213 8.15 -23.43 -12.15
C PRO A 213 7.99 -22.10 -12.88
N ASN A 214 8.03 -21.00 -12.13
CA ASN A 214 8.04 -19.63 -12.69
C ASN A 214 9.36 -19.29 -13.46
N GLY A 215 10.26 -20.26 -13.60
CA GLY A 215 11.55 -20.12 -14.26
C GLY A 215 11.53 -20.66 -15.70
N PRO A 216 12.63 -20.47 -16.44
CA PRO A 216 12.75 -20.86 -17.85
C PRO A 216 12.77 -22.37 -18.09
N GLU A 217 13.09 -23.15 -17.05
CA GLU A 217 13.28 -24.59 -17.12
C GLU A 217 12.10 -25.33 -16.51
N ALA A 218 11.64 -26.39 -17.17
CA ALA A 218 10.52 -27.23 -16.73
C ALA A 218 10.99 -28.65 -16.38
N PRO A 219 11.71 -28.85 -15.26
CA PRO A 219 12.34 -30.13 -14.97
C PRO A 219 11.32 -31.23 -14.60
N PRO A 220 11.62 -32.51 -14.90
CA PRO A 220 10.88 -33.66 -14.39
C PRO A 220 10.86 -33.69 -12.85
N VAL A 221 9.74 -34.17 -12.28
CA VAL A 221 9.55 -34.21 -10.82
C VAL A 221 10.30 -35.39 -10.22
N LYS A 222 11.52 -35.13 -9.73
CA LYS A 222 12.39 -36.14 -9.09
C LYS A 222 11.72 -36.92 -7.96
N GLN A 223 10.81 -36.29 -7.20
CA GLN A 223 10.10 -36.97 -6.09
C GLN A 223 9.07 -38.00 -6.56
N LEU A 224 8.54 -37.85 -7.77
CA LEU A 224 7.59 -38.80 -8.38
C LEU A 224 8.28 -39.76 -9.35
N LEU A 225 9.56 -39.50 -9.66
CA LEU A 225 10.43 -40.26 -10.56
C LEU A 225 11.73 -40.59 -9.80
N PRO A 226 11.67 -41.49 -8.79
CA PRO A 226 12.77 -41.72 -7.85
C PRO A 226 14.03 -42.29 -8.52
N ASP A 227 13.86 -43.07 -9.59
CA ASP A 227 14.96 -43.69 -10.35
C ASP A 227 15.40 -42.80 -11.53
N GLY A 228 14.97 -41.54 -11.57
CA GLY A 228 15.34 -40.59 -12.62
C GLY A 228 14.88 -41.03 -14.00
N GLU A 229 15.83 -41.12 -14.95
CA GLU A 229 15.55 -41.53 -16.33
C GLU A 229 15.04 -42.97 -16.44
N ASP A 230 15.38 -43.84 -15.49
CA ASP A 230 14.90 -45.22 -15.47
C ASP A 230 13.40 -45.32 -15.17
N SER A 231 12.80 -44.27 -14.59
CA SER A 231 11.37 -44.15 -14.36
C SER A 231 10.59 -43.59 -15.57
N TYR A 232 11.27 -43.25 -16.68
CA TYR A 232 10.60 -42.70 -17.86
C TYR A 232 9.89 -43.79 -18.65
N LEU A 233 8.79 -43.40 -19.31
CA LEU A 233 7.98 -44.33 -20.07
C LEU A 233 8.59 -44.64 -21.43
N ASP A 234 8.41 -45.87 -21.86
CA ASP A 234 8.77 -46.35 -23.18
C ASP A 234 7.80 -45.83 -24.25
N VAL A 235 8.37 -45.42 -25.37
CA VAL A 235 7.64 -44.82 -26.48
C VAL A 235 7.78 -45.68 -27.73
N GLU A 236 6.69 -45.90 -28.43
CA GLU A 236 6.68 -46.52 -29.75
C GLU A 236 6.57 -45.46 -30.84
N VAL A 237 7.44 -45.56 -31.83
CA VAL A 237 7.51 -44.64 -32.97
C VAL A 237 7.22 -45.41 -34.25
N GLN A 238 6.28 -44.93 -35.05
CA GLN A 238 5.90 -45.53 -36.33
C GLN A 238 5.84 -44.46 -37.43
N LEU A 239 6.39 -44.76 -38.60
CA LEU A 239 6.22 -43.94 -39.79
C LEU A 239 4.98 -44.41 -40.55
N LYS A 240 3.99 -43.52 -40.71
CA LYS A 240 2.84 -43.76 -41.59
C LYS A 240 3.07 -43.11 -42.94
N ARG A 241 2.71 -43.84 -44.00
CA ARG A 241 2.81 -43.39 -45.39
C ARG A 241 1.46 -43.56 -46.06
N GLU A 242 0.98 -42.50 -46.68
CA GLU A 242 -0.25 -42.53 -47.48
C GLU A 242 0.07 -42.12 -48.91
N ARG A 243 -0.43 -42.89 -49.87
CA ARG A 243 -0.23 -42.60 -51.28
C ARG A 243 -1.19 -41.50 -51.69
N MET A 244 -0.66 -40.37 -52.16
CA MET A 244 -1.49 -39.31 -52.73
C MET A 244 -2.20 -39.85 -53.98
N GLY A 245 -3.50 -39.55 -54.13
CA GLY A 245 -4.36 -40.10 -55.20
C GLY A 245 -3.82 -39.81 -56.62
N PRO A 246 -4.41 -40.43 -57.67
CA PRO A 246 -3.86 -40.42 -59.02
C PRO A 246 -4.02 -39.05 -59.71
N GLY A 247 -3.20 -38.08 -59.28
CA GLY A 247 -2.94 -36.81 -59.95
C GLY A 247 -1.58 -36.84 -60.63
N ARG A 248 -1.49 -36.23 -61.82
CA ARG A 248 -0.32 -36.23 -62.72
C ARG A 248 1.03 -36.10 -62.01
N GLY A 249 1.86 -37.13 -62.14
CA GLY A 249 3.32 -37.00 -62.24
C GLY A 249 4.08 -36.83 -60.93
N GLY A 250 4.03 -37.82 -60.05
CA GLY A 250 5.00 -37.99 -58.96
C GLY A 250 4.65 -39.16 -58.05
N ASN A 251 5.64 -39.98 -57.68
CA ASN A 251 5.52 -40.98 -56.61
C ASN A 251 5.57 -40.28 -55.24
N SER A 252 4.70 -39.29 -55.00
CA SER A 252 4.69 -38.53 -53.75
C SER A 252 3.87 -39.27 -52.70
N PHE A 253 4.54 -39.73 -51.64
CA PHE A 253 3.91 -40.22 -50.43
C PHE A 253 3.78 -39.08 -49.43
N LEU A 254 2.63 -38.98 -48.76
CA LEU A 254 2.49 -38.17 -47.56
C LEU A 254 3.00 -39.01 -46.38
N GLU A 255 4.02 -38.54 -45.70
CA GLU A 255 4.64 -39.23 -44.57
C GLU A 255 4.46 -38.45 -43.28
N TRP A 256 4.09 -39.13 -42.21
CA TRP A 256 4.05 -38.54 -40.87
C TRP A 256 4.40 -39.56 -39.81
N TRP A 257 4.97 -39.06 -38.71
CA TRP A 257 5.33 -39.88 -37.57
C TRP A 257 4.17 -39.98 -36.59
N VAL A 258 3.95 -41.18 -36.08
CA VAL A 258 3.01 -41.45 -34.99
C VAL A 258 3.81 -41.93 -33.80
N VAL A 259 3.58 -41.28 -32.67
CA VAL A 259 4.24 -41.56 -31.40
C VAL A 259 3.18 -42.08 -30.43
N ARG A 260 3.46 -43.15 -29.71
CA ARG A 260 2.54 -43.77 -28.73
C ARG A 260 3.29 -44.23 -27.50
N LEU A 261 2.61 -44.36 -26.37
CA LEU A 261 3.17 -45.08 -25.22
C LEU A 261 3.05 -46.58 -25.45
N LYS A 262 4.09 -47.34 -25.06
CA LYS A 262 4.10 -48.80 -25.18
C LYS A 262 2.94 -49.47 -24.42
N GLU A 263 2.67 -49.00 -23.21
CA GLU A 263 1.65 -49.56 -22.30
C GLU A 263 0.36 -48.71 -22.29
N ALA A 264 -0.04 -48.17 -23.44
CA ALA A 264 -1.26 -47.37 -23.54
C ALA A 264 -2.52 -48.26 -23.43
N PRO A 265 -3.58 -47.82 -22.72
CA PRO A 265 -4.89 -48.47 -22.73
C PRO A 265 -5.45 -48.58 -24.17
N PRO A 266 -6.19 -49.65 -24.52
CA PRO A 266 -6.70 -49.87 -25.87
C PRO A 266 -7.55 -48.72 -26.43
N ASP A 267 -8.32 -48.05 -25.56
CA ASP A 267 -9.24 -46.97 -25.94
C ASP A 267 -8.52 -45.61 -26.18
N ASP A 268 -7.34 -45.41 -25.57
CA ASP A 268 -6.61 -44.13 -25.56
C ASP A 268 -5.22 -44.23 -26.23
N GLY A 269 -5.03 -45.19 -27.13
CA GLY A 269 -3.74 -45.45 -27.81
C GLY A 269 -3.19 -44.29 -28.67
N HIS A 270 -3.93 -43.19 -28.77
CA HIS A 270 -3.55 -41.96 -29.49
C HIS A 270 -3.15 -40.81 -28.56
N ILE A 271 -3.31 -40.95 -27.24
CA ILE A 271 -3.09 -39.90 -26.25
C ILE A 271 -1.77 -40.15 -25.51
N LEU A 272 -0.95 -39.11 -25.37
CA LEU A 272 0.22 -39.10 -24.50
C LEU A 272 -0.10 -38.31 -23.23
N PRO A 273 -0.56 -38.96 -22.14
CA PRO A 273 -0.93 -38.27 -20.91
C PRO A 273 0.30 -37.72 -20.18
N MET A 274 0.38 -36.38 -20.09
CA MET A 274 1.41 -35.65 -19.34
C MET A 274 0.77 -34.97 -18.13
N VAL A 275 1.40 -35.09 -16.96
CA VAL A 275 0.96 -34.44 -15.72
C VAL A 275 1.94 -33.30 -15.39
N ILE A 276 1.44 -32.07 -15.50
CA ILE A 276 2.22 -30.85 -15.27
C ILE A 276 1.82 -30.22 -13.92
N PHE A 277 2.79 -30.06 -13.03
CA PHE A 277 2.65 -29.33 -11.78
C PHE A 277 3.08 -27.89 -12.00
N ASN A 278 2.11 -26.98 -12.15
CA ASN A 278 2.40 -25.56 -12.36
C ASN A 278 2.46 -24.82 -11.02
N ASP A 279 3.53 -24.07 -10.80
CA ASP A 279 3.68 -23.25 -9.61
C ASP A 279 2.74 -22.03 -9.67
N LYS A 280 2.32 -21.54 -8.49
CA LYS A 280 1.56 -20.29 -8.43
C LYS A 280 2.48 -19.10 -8.74
N VAL A 281 1.92 -18.11 -9.42
CA VAL A 281 2.59 -16.85 -9.74
C VAL A 281 2.08 -15.73 -8.83
N SER A 282 3.00 -14.83 -8.48
CA SER A 282 2.64 -13.55 -7.88
C SER A 282 2.26 -12.58 -9.01
N PRO A 283 1.20 -11.76 -8.87
CA PRO A 283 0.86 -10.73 -9.83
C PRO A 283 2.06 -9.79 -10.07
N PRO A 284 2.33 -9.41 -11.33
CA PRO A 284 3.48 -8.57 -11.67
C PRO A 284 3.44 -7.18 -11.00
N SER A 285 2.27 -6.67 -10.65
CA SER A 285 2.09 -5.44 -9.88
C SER A 285 2.72 -5.48 -8.48
N LEU A 286 2.93 -6.66 -7.92
CA LEU A 286 3.58 -6.89 -6.62
C LEU A 286 5.05 -7.31 -6.75
N GLY A 287 5.60 -7.41 -7.97
CA GLY A 287 7.01 -7.76 -8.19
C GLY A 287 7.99 -6.75 -7.60
N PHE A 288 7.64 -5.46 -7.60
CA PHE A 288 8.40 -4.38 -6.93
C PHE A 288 8.50 -4.57 -5.40
N LEU A 289 7.53 -5.27 -4.80
CA LEU A 289 7.48 -5.57 -3.37
C LEU A 289 8.27 -6.86 -3.02
N ALA A 290 8.82 -7.57 -3.99
CA ALA A 290 9.63 -8.76 -3.70
C ALA A 290 11.04 -8.36 -3.23
N GLY A 291 11.35 -8.63 -1.95
CA GLY A 291 12.71 -8.55 -1.41
C GLY A 291 13.12 -7.16 -0.89
N TYR A 292 14.04 -6.49 -1.60
CA TYR A 292 14.75 -5.30 -1.12
C TYR A 292 13.96 -3.99 -1.24
N GLY A 293 12.99 -3.91 -2.16
CA GLY A 293 12.15 -2.71 -2.35
C GLY A 293 11.31 -2.38 -1.11
N ILE A 294 10.75 -3.40 -0.45
CA ILE A 294 10.00 -3.23 0.81
C ILE A 294 10.90 -2.69 1.92
N MET A 295 12.11 -3.23 2.07
CA MET A 295 13.02 -2.80 3.13
C MET A 295 13.45 -1.35 2.91
N GLY A 296 13.68 -0.94 1.66
CA GLY A 296 13.94 0.45 1.31
C GLY A 296 12.76 1.39 1.63
N LEU A 297 11.54 0.99 1.28
CA LEU A 297 10.32 1.74 1.60
C LEU A 297 10.07 1.84 3.12
N TYR A 298 10.34 0.76 3.86
CA TYR A 298 10.25 0.74 5.32
C TYR A 298 11.24 1.75 5.93
N VAL A 299 12.52 1.65 5.56
CA VAL A 299 13.56 2.55 6.07
C VAL A 299 13.24 4.00 5.72
N SER A 300 12.78 4.30 4.50
CA SER A 300 12.44 5.66 4.11
C SER A 300 11.29 6.25 4.92
N ILE A 301 10.18 5.51 5.09
CA ILE A 301 9.04 5.96 5.89
C ILE A 301 9.45 6.18 7.35
N VAL A 302 10.19 5.23 7.95
CA VAL A 302 10.64 5.34 9.33
C VAL A 302 11.58 6.53 9.52
N LEU A 303 12.48 6.80 8.56
CA LEU A 303 13.36 7.97 8.62
C LEU A 303 12.61 9.28 8.47
N VAL A 304 11.61 9.36 7.58
CA VAL A 304 10.78 10.56 7.39
C VAL A 304 9.98 10.85 8.67
N ILE A 305 9.30 9.85 9.23
CA ILE A 305 8.55 10.01 10.48
C ILE A 305 9.50 10.31 11.63
N GLY A 306 10.66 9.65 11.69
CA GLY A 306 11.69 9.90 12.70
C GLY A 306 12.23 11.33 12.65
N LYS A 307 12.45 11.89 11.45
CA LYS A 307 12.82 13.29 11.25
C LYS A 307 11.73 14.24 11.73
N PHE A 308 10.46 13.94 11.42
CA PHE A 308 9.32 14.73 11.88
C PHE A 308 9.19 14.72 13.40
N VAL A 309 9.28 13.53 14.02
CA VAL A 309 9.29 13.37 15.49
C VAL A 309 10.45 14.14 16.10
N ARG A 310 11.65 14.11 15.49
CA ARG A 310 12.81 14.86 15.96
C ARG A 310 12.58 16.37 15.95
N GLY A 311 11.89 16.91 14.94
CA GLY A 311 11.55 18.33 14.84
C GLY A 311 10.83 18.86 16.09
N PHE A 312 9.84 18.11 16.59
CA PHE A 312 9.13 18.47 17.82
C PHE A 312 10.02 18.58 19.07
N PHE A 313 11.12 17.83 19.14
CA PHE A 313 12.01 17.85 20.31
C PHE A 313 13.21 18.78 20.15
N SER A 314 13.70 18.98 18.91
CA SER A 314 14.92 19.77 18.68
C SER A 314 14.69 21.27 18.56
N GLU A 315 13.48 21.71 18.20
CA GLU A 315 13.22 23.13 17.91
C GLU A 315 12.68 23.92 19.11
N ILE A 316 12.33 23.24 20.22
CA ILE A 316 11.74 23.85 21.41
C ILE A 316 12.60 24.99 21.97
N SER A 317 13.94 24.89 21.93
CA SER A 317 14.81 25.92 22.51
C SER A 317 14.74 27.26 21.79
N HIS A 318 14.47 27.26 20.49
CA HIS A 318 14.38 28.50 19.70
C HIS A 318 13.06 29.23 19.91
N SER A 319 11.98 28.50 20.23
CA SER A 319 10.66 29.08 20.44
C SER A 319 10.41 29.59 21.86
N ILE A 320 11.29 29.31 22.84
CA ILE A 320 11.15 29.70 24.25
C ILE A 320 10.79 31.19 24.40
N MET A 321 11.45 32.07 23.64
CA MET A 321 11.24 33.53 23.74
C MET A 321 9.85 33.99 23.31
N PHE A 322 9.13 33.17 22.54
CA PHE A 322 7.80 33.46 22.01
C PHE A 322 6.69 32.63 22.67
N GLU A 323 7.02 31.46 23.25
CA GLU A 323 6.07 30.57 23.91
C GLU A 323 5.98 30.80 25.42
N GLU A 324 7.09 31.08 26.09
CA GLU A 324 7.15 31.21 27.57
C GLU A 324 6.86 32.63 28.04
N LEU A 325 5.67 33.13 27.70
CA LEU A 325 5.21 34.46 28.09
C LEU A 325 4.26 34.38 29.31
N PRO A 326 4.48 35.17 30.38
CA PRO A 326 3.68 35.07 31.61
C PRO A 326 2.28 35.68 31.46
N CYS A 327 2.15 36.88 30.89
CA CYS A 327 0.87 37.52 30.63
C CYS A 327 0.83 38.11 29.21
N VAL A 328 -0.08 37.60 28.37
CA VAL A 328 -0.15 37.97 26.94
C VAL A 328 -1.31 38.91 26.59
N ASP A 329 -2.05 39.41 27.58
CA ASP A 329 -3.28 40.18 27.39
C ASP A 329 -3.11 41.43 26.53
N ARG A 330 -1.97 42.12 26.67
CA ARG A 330 -1.69 43.34 25.89
C ARG A 330 -1.44 43.01 24.42
N ILE A 331 -0.75 41.89 24.15
CA ILE A 331 -0.46 41.44 22.79
C ILE A 331 -1.75 40.95 22.13
N LEU A 332 -2.55 40.18 22.85
CA LEU A 332 -3.85 39.71 22.38
C LEU A 332 -4.77 40.88 22.06
N LYS A 333 -4.83 41.89 22.94
CA LYS A 333 -5.59 43.12 22.70
C LYS A 333 -5.09 43.85 21.46
N LEU A 334 -3.77 44.00 21.28
CA LEU A 334 -3.22 44.62 20.08
C LEU A 334 -3.63 43.88 18.79
N CYS A 335 -3.64 42.54 18.81
CA CYS A 335 -4.11 41.76 17.66
C CYS A 335 -5.62 41.97 17.41
N GLN A 336 -6.42 42.01 18.48
CA GLN A 336 -7.86 42.29 18.38
C GLN A 336 -8.13 43.72 17.88
N ASP A 337 -7.34 44.70 18.30
CA ASP A 337 -7.42 46.08 17.84
C ASP A 337 -7.10 46.16 16.33
N ILE A 338 -6.12 45.39 15.83
CA ILE A 338 -5.86 45.27 14.38
C ILE A 338 -7.07 44.72 13.63
N PHE A 339 -7.70 43.64 14.14
CA PHE A 339 -8.90 43.07 13.51
C PHE A 339 -10.08 44.04 13.53
N LEU A 340 -10.27 44.77 14.63
CA LEU A 340 -11.32 45.77 14.77
C LEU A 340 -11.14 46.91 13.76
N VAL A 341 -9.93 47.47 13.67
CA VAL A 341 -9.60 48.57 12.76
C VAL A 341 -9.75 48.18 11.29
N ARG A 342 -9.47 46.92 10.98
CA ARG A 342 -9.73 46.32 9.67
C ARG A 342 -11.24 46.26 9.37
N GLU A 343 -12.06 45.81 10.31
CA GLU A 343 -13.51 45.80 10.15
C GLU A 343 -14.12 47.21 10.01
N THR A 344 -13.52 48.23 10.64
CA THR A 344 -13.96 49.63 10.51
C THR A 344 -13.43 50.32 9.24
N GLY A 345 -12.49 49.71 8.52
CA GLY A 345 -11.89 50.26 7.30
C GLY A 345 -10.91 51.42 7.54
N GLU A 346 -10.39 51.60 8.76
CA GLU A 346 -9.39 52.62 9.08
C GLU A 346 -7.97 52.11 8.76
N LEU A 347 -7.67 51.99 7.47
CA LEU A 347 -6.50 51.28 6.96
C LEU A 347 -5.13 51.90 7.35
N GLU A 348 -5.06 53.21 7.56
CA GLU A 348 -3.83 53.86 8.05
C GLU A 348 -3.48 53.38 9.47
N LEU A 349 -4.49 53.27 10.33
CA LEU A 349 -4.33 52.79 11.70
C LEU A 349 -4.00 51.28 11.73
N GLU A 350 -4.50 50.51 10.75
CA GLU A 350 -4.11 49.09 10.58
C GLU A 350 -2.59 48.97 10.38
N GLU A 351 -2.00 49.79 9.51
CA GLU A 351 -0.55 49.78 9.26
C GLU A 351 0.25 50.19 10.49
N GLU A 352 -0.19 51.23 11.21
CA GLU A 352 0.48 51.67 12.43
C GLU A 352 0.47 50.61 13.55
N LEU A 353 -0.68 49.96 13.76
CA LEU A 353 -0.83 48.89 14.75
C LEU A 353 -0.03 47.65 14.34
N TYR A 354 -0.02 47.29 13.06
CA TYR A 354 0.82 46.21 12.54
C TYR A 354 2.31 46.50 12.72
N ALA A 355 2.78 47.71 12.39
CA ALA A 355 4.17 48.11 12.58
C ALA A 355 4.59 48.01 14.06
N LYS A 356 3.69 48.38 14.98
CA LYS A 356 3.89 48.23 16.42
C LYS A 356 3.98 46.75 16.84
N LEU A 357 3.14 45.87 16.27
CA LEU A 357 3.19 44.43 16.51
C LEU A 357 4.52 43.83 16.06
N ILE A 358 4.99 44.19 14.86
CA ILE A 358 6.28 43.72 14.33
C ILE A 358 7.45 44.24 15.16
N PHE A 359 7.42 45.50 15.57
CA PHE A 359 8.45 46.07 16.44
C PHE A 359 8.55 45.28 17.76
N LEU A 360 7.40 44.92 18.36
CA LEU A 360 7.35 44.12 19.57
C LEU A 360 7.99 42.73 19.37
N TYR A 361 7.69 42.05 18.26
CA TYR A 361 8.26 40.74 17.95
C TYR A 361 9.73 40.78 17.51
N ARG A 362 10.24 41.95 17.13
CA ARG A 362 11.66 42.17 16.77
C ARG A 362 12.57 42.43 17.97
N SER A 363 12.04 42.86 19.12
CA SER A 363 12.81 43.15 20.35
C SER A 363 12.34 42.27 21.52
N PRO A 364 13.11 41.23 21.88
CA PRO A 364 12.80 40.36 23.01
C PRO A 364 12.71 41.11 24.34
N GLU A 365 13.51 42.17 24.51
CA GLU A 365 13.52 43.00 25.72
C GLU A 365 12.20 43.77 25.87
N THR A 366 11.66 44.25 24.76
CA THR A 366 10.37 44.95 24.74
C THR A 366 9.24 43.96 24.99
N MET A 367 9.32 42.75 24.42
CA MET A 367 8.37 41.66 24.65
C MET A 367 8.29 41.27 26.14
N ILE A 368 9.43 41.12 26.82
CA ILE A 368 9.48 40.84 28.27
C ILE A 368 8.82 41.97 29.08
N LYS A 369 9.12 43.23 28.76
CA LYS A 369 8.51 44.39 29.44
C LYS A 369 6.99 44.44 29.24
N TRP A 370 6.50 44.06 28.06
CA TRP A 370 5.07 44.06 27.75
C TRP A 370 4.30 42.91 28.37
N THR A 371 4.95 41.77 28.57
CA THR A 371 4.31 40.54 29.04
C THR A 371 4.42 40.30 30.54
N ARG A 372 5.04 41.23 31.28
CA ARG A 372 5.13 41.19 32.74
C ARG A 372 3.74 41.15 33.38
N GLU A 373 3.56 40.29 34.38
CA GLU A 373 2.35 40.27 35.21
C GLU A 373 2.12 41.65 35.85
N LYS A 374 0.87 42.08 35.90
CA LYS A 374 0.50 43.25 36.70
C LYS A 374 0.51 42.80 38.16
N GLU A 375 1.37 43.45 38.96
CA GLU A 375 1.39 43.30 40.42
C GLU A 375 0.05 43.69 41.05
#